data_AF-A0A9W8WP58-F1
#
_entry.id   AF-A0A9W8WP58-F1
#
_cell.length_a   1.000
_cell.length_b   1.000
_cell.length_c   1.000
_cell.angle_alpha   90.00
_cell.angle_beta   90.00
_cell.angle_gamma   90.00
#
_symmetry.space_group_name_H-M   'P 1'
#
loop_
_entity.id
_entity.type
_entity.pdbx_description
1 polymer ?
#
loop_
_entity_poly.entity_id
_entity_poly.type
_entity_poly.pdbx_seq_one_letter_code
_entity_poly.pdbx_strand_id
1 'polypeptide(L)'
;MEVRRDPRSFLFFIILLLLINSPEPQQQSFNTRTRYDELIQREYDQLDVLNRTHYGDFNTGRKKWLNVSGCRDEDGFAWDMLPSVQAKANAHGERALGDAWAGVLDGAAFGREVETLRLPVYKNVSGYVQGEWVRDAGSRIRHPGDMGNTTHPAKDPFTNAAMDFDRNLTGTSGSIRVHITELEDKMRMDVNKTISEISAKIVVGDDESFGGNWWEFYVHGVHFKDSGHAVLTTTSERFAGIFALPHFQLSRALHDTSQRFLNWTIHETIERQIHRAFPVWNPWTSSPAGSNDDMIGVAHHCEFILYLQQPPNTQTGDMDWLEHEMRFPTGAPLGHRSQLSMSMVGFSPDCGYMIESKGPPDYPPSEAMHLVGSKTEEYNDRARHGIVAFAIAFAFQLSFLIKQMKETATPSMRSRVSFYAIAMMALGDGFTFLVLIFMYLFLGTAQLAMYSIAFVALFSVLAHLRFLMDIWTVQSAERARQERQAAPATPTPPPAPAPAAPPP
;
A
#
# COMPACT_ATOMS: atom_id res chain seq x y z
N MET A 1 25.56 -42.77 15.72
CA MET A 1 24.28 -42.52 16.42
C MET A 1 23.33 -41.90 15.41
N GLU A 2 22.49 -42.72 14.78
CA GLU A 2 21.44 -42.24 13.88
C GLU A 2 20.28 -41.70 14.72
N VAL A 3 20.13 -40.38 14.73
CA VAL A 3 18.92 -39.74 15.27
C VAL A 3 17.81 -39.98 14.24
N ARG A 4 17.04 -41.04 14.46
CA ARG A 4 15.81 -41.34 13.75
C ARG A 4 14.83 -40.19 14.06
N ARG A 5 14.80 -39.17 13.21
CA ARG A 5 13.82 -38.07 13.30
C ARG A 5 12.44 -38.67 13.10
N ASP A 6 11.68 -38.77 14.19
CA ASP A 6 10.34 -39.31 14.18
C ASP A 6 9.44 -38.40 13.34
N PRO A 7 8.86 -38.87 12.22
CA PRO A 7 8.05 -38.04 11.33
C PRO A 7 6.82 -37.48 12.04
N ARG A 8 6.40 -38.11 13.14
CA ARG A 8 5.32 -37.70 14.02
C ARG A 8 5.62 -36.39 14.73
N SER A 9 6.85 -36.16 15.18
CA SER A 9 7.23 -34.91 15.85
C SER A 9 7.22 -33.73 14.89
N PHE A 10 7.60 -33.95 13.63
CA PHE A 10 7.56 -32.92 12.59
C PHE A 10 6.13 -32.60 12.17
N LEU A 11 5.28 -33.62 12.01
CA LEU A 11 3.84 -33.45 11.75
C LEU A 11 3.13 -32.74 12.89
N PHE A 12 3.47 -33.07 14.15
CA PHE A 12 2.91 -32.40 15.32
C PHE A 12 3.32 -30.93 15.38
N PHE A 13 4.57 -30.62 15.03
CA PHE A 13 5.05 -29.24 14.96
C PHE A 13 4.33 -28.45 13.85
N ILE A 14 4.09 -29.06 12.70
CA ILE A 14 3.31 -28.45 11.60
C ILE A 14 1.85 -28.23 12.02
N ILE A 15 1.20 -29.23 12.65
CA ILE A 15 -0.19 -29.11 13.13
C ILE A 15 -0.30 -28.04 14.22
N LEU A 16 0.69 -27.97 15.12
CA LEU A 16 0.75 -26.93 16.16
C LEU A 16 0.95 -25.54 15.55
N LEU A 17 1.83 -25.40 14.55
CA LEU A 17 1.99 -24.15 13.81
C LEU A 17 0.72 -23.76 13.07
N LEU A 18 0.01 -24.73 12.48
CA LEU A 18 -1.29 -24.53 11.83
C LEU A 18 -2.40 -24.17 12.81
N LEU A 19 -2.42 -24.73 14.02
CA LEU A 19 -3.39 -24.39 15.07
C LEU A 19 -3.11 -23.01 15.66
N ILE A 20 -1.84 -22.64 15.88
CA ILE A 20 -1.46 -21.32 16.38
C ILE A 20 -1.70 -20.23 15.32
N ASN A 21 -1.55 -20.56 14.03
CA ASN A 21 -1.82 -19.63 12.93
C ASN A 21 -3.22 -19.80 12.31
N SER A 22 -4.03 -20.71 12.83
CA SER A 22 -5.42 -20.86 12.42
C SER A 22 -6.22 -19.80 13.17
N PRO A 23 -6.73 -18.76 12.50
CA PRO A 23 -7.67 -17.86 13.15
C PRO A 23 -8.85 -18.71 13.63
N GLU A 24 -9.12 -18.71 14.94
CA GLU A 24 -10.32 -19.33 15.48
C GLU A 24 -11.53 -18.76 14.73
N PRO A 25 -12.47 -19.60 14.23
CA PRO A 25 -13.71 -19.10 13.68
C PRO A 25 -14.48 -18.44 14.82
N GLN A 26 -14.31 -17.12 14.97
CA GLN A 26 -15.03 -16.33 15.94
C GLN A 26 -16.53 -16.55 15.69
N GLN A 27 -17.18 -17.29 16.59
CA GLN A 27 -18.63 -17.40 16.59
C GLN A 27 -19.17 -15.99 16.80
N GLN A 28 -19.73 -15.41 15.75
CA GLN A 28 -20.34 -14.09 15.79
C GLN A 28 -21.42 -14.10 16.88
N SER A 29 -21.19 -13.35 17.95
CA SER A 29 -22.18 -13.21 19.02
C SER A 29 -23.47 -12.61 18.44
N PHE A 30 -24.65 -13.01 18.93
CA PHE A 30 -25.95 -12.53 18.43
C PHE A 30 -26.05 -10.99 18.41
N ASN A 31 -25.40 -10.32 19.37
CA ASN A 31 -25.30 -8.85 19.46
C ASN A 31 -24.57 -8.21 18.26
N THR A 32 -23.64 -8.94 17.64
CA THR A 32 -22.86 -8.49 16.49
C THR A 32 -23.75 -8.24 15.28
N ARG A 33 -24.74 -9.11 15.06
CA ARG A 33 -25.65 -9.00 13.91
C ARG A 33 -26.60 -7.81 14.06
N THR A 34 -27.18 -7.62 15.24
CA THR A 34 -28.05 -6.46 15.50
C THR A 34 -27.29 -5.15 15.35
N ARG A 35 -26.06 -5.06 15.90
CA ARG A 35 -25.20 -3.89 15.73
C ARG A 35 -24.83 -3.63 14.27
N TYR A 36 -24.66 -4.69 13.48
CA TYR A 36 -24.40 -4.57 12.05
C TYR A 36 -25.62 -4.05 11.29
N ASP A 37 -26.82 -4.57 11.59
CA ASP A 37 -28.06 -4.10 10.97
C ASP A 37 -28.33 -2.62 11.31
N GLU A 38 -28.05 -2.19 12.55
CA GLU A 38 -28.10 -0.78 12.97
C GLU A 38 -27.11 0.10 12.20
N LEU A 39 -25.90 -0.40 11.93
CA LEU A 39 -24.89 0.30 11.15
C LEU A 39 -25.33 0.49 9.70
N ILE A 40 -25.85 -0.56 9.06
CA ILE A 40 -26.39 -0.49 7.70
C ILE A 40 -27.54 0.52 7.63
N GLN A 41 -28.44 0.52 8.62
CA GLN A 41 -29.53 1.50 8.68
C GLN A 41 -28.99 2.94 8.77
N ARG A 42 -27.96 3.17 9.60
CA ARG A 42 -27.30 4.48 9.71
C ARG A 42 -26.68 4.93 8.39
N GLU A 43 -26.06 4.03 7.63
CA GLU A 43 -25.50 4.33 6.30
C GLU A 43 -26.58 4.72 5.30
N TYR A 44 -27.73 4.02 5.27
CA TYR A 44 -28.87 4.41 4.44
C TYR A 44 -29.47 5.77 4.86
N ASP A 45 -29.57 6.05 6.15
CA ASP A 45 -30.05 7.34 6.65
C ASP A 45 -29.12 8.48 6.20
N GLN A 46 -27.80 8.27 6.24
CA GLN A 46 -26.81 9.23 5.74
C GLN A 46 -26.87 9.39 4.21
N LEU A 47 -27.12 8.30 3.47
CA LEU A 47 -27.34 8.34 2.03
C LEU A 47 -28.62 9.11 1.66
N ASP A 48 -29.69 9.02 2.45
CA ASP A 48 -30.91 9.80 2.26
C ASP A 48 -30.66 11.31 2.48
N VAL A 49 -29.85 11.68 3.47
CA VAL A 49 -29.40 13.07 3.65
C VAL A 49 -28.59 13.55 2.45
N LEU A 50 -27.69 12.72 1.92
CA LEU A 50 -26.94 13.06 0.71
C LEU A 50 -27.87 13.35 -0.47
N ASN A 51 -28.92 12.55 -0.65
CA ASN A 51 -29.85 12.69 -1.77
C ASN A 51 -30.76 13.94 -1.65
N ARG A 52 -31.09 14.36 -0.43
CA ARG A 52 -32.00 15.49 -0.17
C ARG A 52 -31.33 16.87 -0.14
N THR A 53 -30.01 16.90 0.07
CA THR A 53 -29.27 18.15 0.26
C THR A 53 -28.80 18.73 -1.06
N HIS A 54 -28.63 20.05 -1.11
CA HIS A 54 -28.15 20.77 -2.29
C HIS A 54 -26.92 21.62 -1.97
N TYR A 55 -26.24 22.07 -3.02
CA TYR A 55 -25.08 22.95 -2.89
C TYR A 55 -25.41 24.21 -2.08
N GLY A 56 -24.68 24.42 -0.98
CA GLY A 56 -24.85 25.57 -0.08
C GLY A 56 -25.81 25.34 1.10
N ASP A 57 -26.29 24.11 1.28
CA ASP A 57 -27.01 23.69 2.49
C ASP A 57 -26.08 23.44 3.68
N PHE A 58 -24.79 23.21 3.43
CA PHE A 58 -23.76 23.25 4.46
C PHE A 58 -23.03 24.60 4.42
N ASN A 59 -23.27 25.44 5.44
CA ASN A 59 -22.59 26.74 5.56
C ASN A 59 -22.62 27.22 7.01
N THR A 60 -21.50 27.06 7.70
CA THR A 60 -21.34 27.41 9.12
C THR A 60 -21.44 28.90 9.38
N GLY A 61 -20.95 29.75 8.47
CA GLY A 61 -21.12 31.20 8.54
C GLY A 61 -22.59 31.66 8.51
N ARG A 62 -23.48 30.86 7.92
CA ARG A 62 -24.93 31.09 7.89
C ARG A 62 -25.71 30.19 8.86
N LYS A 63 -25.01 29.50 9.79
CA LYS A 63 -25.59 28.53 10.73
C LYS A 63 -26.42 27.43 10.06
N LYS A 64 -26.00 27.03 8.86
CA LYS A 64 -26.58 25.88 8.16
C LYS A 64 -25.69 24.66 8.34
N TRP A 65 -26.26 23.62 8.92
CA TRP A 65 -25.57 22.38 9.29
C TRP A 65 -26.23 21.18 8.62
N LEU A 66 -25.49 20.10 8.45
CA LEU A 66 -26.01 18.86 7.88
C LEU A 66 -26.31 17.86 8.99
N ASN A 67 -27.36 17.07 8.82
CA ASN A 67 -27.63 15.95 9.72
C ASN A 67 -26.75 14.73 9.38
N VAL A 68 -25.44 14.94 9.31
CA VAL A 68 -24.42 13.93 9.01
C VAL A 68 -23.37 13.99 10.11
N SER A 69 -22.89 12.84 10.58
CA SER A 69 -21.90 12.78 11.67
C SER A 69 -20.64 13.56 11.33
N GLY A 70 -20.23 14.46 12.23
CA GLY A 70 -19.10 15.39 12.07
C GLY A 70 -19.46 16.70 11.37
N CYS A 71 -20.67 16.84 10.81
CA CYS A 71 -21.15 18.05 10.13
C CYS A 71 -22.30 18.76 10.88
N ARG A 72 -22.57 18.36 12.13
CA ARG A 72 -23.55 19.02 12.99
C ARG A 72 -22.88 20.07 13.87
N ASP A 73 -23.65 21.04 14.34
CA ASP A 73 -23.17 22.08 15.27
C ASP A 73 -22.65 21.45 16.59
N GLU A 74 -23.34 20.42 17.07
CA GLU A 74 -23.01 19.70 18.31
C GLU A 74 -21.71 18.88 18.24
N ASP A 75 -21.24 18.55 17.04
CA ASP A 75 -20.02 17.76 16.85
C ASP A 75 -18.75 18.58 17.19
N GLY A 76 -18.84 19.92 17.13
CA GLY A 76 -17.79 20.83 17.55
C GLY A 76 -16.57 20.86 16.64
N PHE A 77 -16.72 20.58 15.35
CA PHE A 77 -15.64 20.62 14.34
C PHE A 77 -15.37 22.07 13.89
N ALA A 78 -14.12 22.38 13.55
CA ALA A 78 -13.62 23.71 13.18
C ALA A 78 -13.94 24.06 11.71
N TRP A 79 -15.21 23.96 11.34
CA TRP A 79 -15.72 24.25 10.00
C TRP A 79 -15.71 25.73 9.62
N ASP A 80 -15.30 26.62 10.54
CA ASP A 80 -15.06 28.04 10.26
C ASP A 80 -13.89 28.26 9.28
N MET A 81 -12.96 27.31 9.19
CA MET A 81 -11.83 27.37 8.26
C MET A 81 -12.16 26.88 6.85
N LEU A 82 -13.27 26.15 6.65
CA LEU A 82 -13.62 25.56 5.35
C LEU A 82 -13.63 26.58 4.20
N PRO A 83 -14.19 27.80 4.34
CA PRO A 83 -14.15 28.79 3.27
C PRO A 83 -12.72 29.20 2.88
N SER A 84 -11.80 29.28 3.86
CA SER A 84 -10.40 29.61 3.59
C SER A 84 -9.69 28.46 2.87
N VAL A 85 -9.99 27.22 3.26
CA VAL A 85 -9.45 26.01 2.61
C VAL A 85 -9.92 25.93 1.15
N GLN A 86 -11.21 26.16 0.92
CA GLN A 86 -11.80 26.18 -0.42
C GLN A 86 -11.21 27.30 -1.29
N ALA A 87 -11.00 28.49 -0.73
CA ALA A 87 -10.35 29.60 -1.44
C ALA A 87 -8.91 29.25 -1.85
N LYS A 88 -8.15 28.59 -0.97
CA LYS A 88 -6.81 28.09 -1.32
C LYS A 88 -6.87 27.03 -2.41
N ALA A 89 -7.69 25.99 -2.24
CA ALA A 89 -7.86 24.93 -3.23
C ALA A 89 -8.28 25.51 -4.60
N ASN A 90 -9.16 26.51 -4.61
CA ASN A 90 -9.54 27.24 -5.82
C ASN A 90 -8.34 27.96 -6.46
N ALA A 91 -7.50 28.64 -5.65
CA ALA A 91 -6.29 29.28 -6.14
C ALA A 91 -5.27 28.28 -6.71
N HIS A 92 -5.17 27.06 -6.18
CA HIS A 92 -4.37 25.99 -6.78
C HIS A 92 -4.92 25.54 -8.14
N GLY A 93 -6.24 25.42 -8.25
CA GLY A 93 -6.93 25.15 -9.52
C GLY A 93 -6.64 26.22 -10.58
N GLU A 94 -6.82 27.49 -10.22
CA GLU A 94 -6.52 28.64 -11.09
C GLU A 94 -5.05 28.66 -11.53
N ARG A 95 -4.12 28.37 -10.61
CA ARG A 95 -2.69 28.32 -10.92
C ARG A 95 -2.33 27.17 -11.85
N ALA A 96 -2.95 26.00 -11.66
CA ALA A 96 -2.66 24.81 -12.45
C ALA A 96 -3.26 24.89 -13.86
N LEU A 97 -4.49 25.38 -13.98
CA LEU A 97 -5.29 25.29 -15.20
C LEU A 97 -5.54 26.63 -15.90
N GLY A 98 -5.20 27.76 -15.27
CA GLY A 98 -5.41 29.10 -15.82
C GLY A 98 -6.87 29.37 -16.15
N ASP A 99 -7.14 29.95 -17.33
CA ASP A 99 -8.47 30.32 -17.79
C ASP A 99 -9.43 29.11 -17.90
N ALA A 100 -8.90 27.90 -18.09
CA ALA A 100 -9.71 26.69 -18.17
C ALA A 100 -10.37 26.33 -16.84
N TRP A 101 -9.83 26.80 -15.70
CA TRP A 101 -10.37 26.50 -14.39
C TRP A 101 -11.79 27.05 -14.19
N ALA A 102 -12.09 28.25 -14.69
CA ALA A 102 -13.43 28.82 -14.64
C ALA A 102 -14.45 27.91 -15.36
N GLY A 103 -14.06 27.35 -16.52
CA GLY A 103 -14.89 26.39 -17.25
C GLY A 103 -15.10 25.06 -16.52
N VAL A 104 -14.13 24.61 -15.70
CA VAL A 104 -14.29 23.45 -14.82
C VAL A 104 -15.31 23.74 -13.71
N LEU A 105 -15.21 24.92 -13.07
CA LEU A 105 -16.14 25.33 -12.02
C LEU A 105 -17.57 25.51 -12.53
N ASP A 106 -17.73 26.05 -13.73
CA ASP A 106 -19.03 26.23 -14.39
C ASP A 106 -19.62 24.92 -14.93
N GLY A 107 -18.82 23.85 -14.95
CA GLY A 107 -19.22 22.52 -15.41
C GLY A 107 -19.17 22.32 -16.92
N ALA A 108 -18.61 23.27 -17.67
CA ALA A 108 -18.42 23.16 -19.12
C ALA A 108 -17.48 21.99 -19.48
N ALA A 109 -16.55 21.64 -18.59
CA ALA A 109 -15.64 20.50 -18.74
C ALA A 109 -16.34 19.13 -18.70
N PHE A 110 -17.57 19.03 -18.16
CA PHE A 110 -18.31 17.76 -18.00
C PHE A 110 -19.33 17.53 -19.12
N GLY A 111 -19.41 18.44 -20.09
CA GLY A 111 -20.33 18.42 -21.23
C GLY A 111 -19.67 17.91 -22.52
N ARG A 112 -20.42 17.11 -23.29
CA ARG A 112 -19.98 16.46 -24.54
C ARG A 112 -19.66 17.42 -25.71
N GLU A 113 -19.90 18.72 -25.54
CA GLU A 113 -20.00 19.67 -26.65
C GLU A 113 -18.72 20.44 -26.97
N VAL A 114 -17.62 20.23 -26.25
CA VAL A 114 -16.42 21.05 -26.45
C VAL A 114 -15.15 20.20 -26.51
N GLU A 115 -14.80 19.74 -27.72
CA GLU A 115 -13.45 19.21 -28.03
C GLU A 115 -12.33 20.20 -27.67
N THR A 116 -12.64 21.48 -27.44
CA THR A 116 -11.65 22.54 -27.18
C THR A 116 -11.20 22.68 -25.71
N LEU A 117 -11.77 21.93 -24.76
CA LEU A 117 -11.35 21.97 -23.34
C LEU A 117 -10.78 20.64 -22.82
N ARG A 118 -10.25 19.78 -23.70
CA ARG A 118 -9.51 18.59 -23.25
C ARG A 118 -8.17 19.02 -22.69
N LEU A 119 -8.10 19.08 -21.36
CA LEU A 119 -6.85 19.35 -20.66
C LEU A 119 -5.95 18.12 -20.77
N PRO A 120 -4.64 18.29 -21.01
CA PRO A 120 -3.70 17.16 -21.08
C PRO A 120 -3.34 16.71 -19.65
N VAL A 121 -4.33 16.24 -18.90
CA VAL A 121 -4.19 15.65 -17.57
C VAL A 121 -4.26 14.13 -17.65
N TYR A 122 -3.80 13.45 -16.61
CA TYR A 122 -3.93 12.00 -16.53
C TYR A 122 -5.36 11.66 -16.15
N LYS A 123 -6.01 10.82 -16.95
CA LYS A 123 -7.35 10.34 -16.62
C LYS A 123 -7.27 9.28 -15.52
N ASN A 124 -6.20 8.50 -15.48
CA ASN A 124 -5.91 7.58 -14.38
C ASN A 124 -4.74 8.11 -13.54
N VAL A 125 -5.00 8.40 -12.27
CA VAL A 125 -3.98 8.95 -11.35
C VAL A 125 -3.35 7.88 -10.44
N SER A 126 -3.58 6.60 -10.71
CA SER A 126 -3.01 5.49 -9.93
C SER A 126 -1.48 5.53 -9.91
N GLY A 127 -0.91 5.57 -8.72
CA GLY A 127 0.51 5.76 -8.52
C GLY A 127 0.85 6.26 -7.13
N TYR A 128 2.00 6.88 -6.99
CA TYR A 128 2.32 7.63 -5.77
C TYR A 128 2.86 9.01 -6.12
N VAL A 129 2.60 9.96 -5.24
CA VAL A 129 3.22 11.29 -5.23
C VAL A 129 3.79 11.55 -3.85
N GLN A 130 4.94 12.21 -3.78
CA GLN A 130 5.60 12.55 -2.52
C GLN A 130 6.16 13.96 -2.56
N GLY A 131 6.27 14.59 -1.39
CA GLY A 131 6.83 15.93 -1.25
C GLY A 131 6.83 16.37 0.21
N GLU A 132 7.06 17.66 0.41
CA GLU A 132 6.98 18.30 1.71
C GLU A 132 5.63 19.00 1.86
N TRP A 133 5.10 19.04 3.08
CA TRP A 133 3.94 19.84 3.45
C TRP A 133 4.35 20.96 4.40
N VAL A 134 3.61 22.06 4.35
CA VAL A 134 3.78 23.21 5.24
C VAL A 134 2.44 23.52 5.88
N ARG A 135 2.44 23.83 7.18
CA ARG A 135 1.24 24.27 7.88
C ARG A 135 0.90 25.70 7.46
N ASP A 136 -0.38 25.94 7.23
CA ASP A 136 -0.86 27.31 7.03
C ASP A 136 -0.87 28.12 8.33
N ALA A 137 -0.51 29.40 8.25
CA ALA A 137 -0.49 30.31 9.40
C ALA A 137 -1.87 30.56 10.03
N GLY A 138 -2.97 30.34 9.29
CA GLY A 138 -4.34 30.43 9.79
C GLY A 138 -4.79 29.21 10.59
N SER A 139 -3.96 28.16 10.68
CA SER A 139 -4.25 26.95 11.45
C SER A 139 -4.34 27.23 12.95
N ARG A 140 -5.34 26.65 13.61
CA ARG A 140 -5.51 26.73 15.07
C ARG A 140 -5.36 25.33 15.65
N ILE A 141 -4.19 25.04 16.22
CA ILE A 141 -3.98 23.76 16.91
C ILE A 141 -4.98 23.68 18.06
N ARG A 142 -5.92 22.74 17.98
CA ARG A 142 -6.90 22.52 19.04
C ARG A 142 -6.36 21.53 20.05
N HIS A 143 -6.53 21.83 21.33
CA HIS A 143 -6.24 20.88 22.38
C HIS A 143 -7.38 19.85 22.50
N PRO A 144 -7.09 18.62 22.98
CA PRO A 144 -8.11 17.60 23.26
C PRO A 144 -9.32 18.07 24.05
N GLY A 145 -9.14 19.00 24.99
CA GLY A 145 -10.25 19.57 25.78
C GLY A 145 -11.15 20.54 25.01
N ASP A 146 -10.69 21.05 23.87
CA ASP A 146 -11.46 21.94 23.00
C ASP A 146 -12.19 21.17 21.90
N MET A 147 -11.84 19.90 21.67
CA MET A 147 -12.49 19.02 20.70
C MET A 147 -13.84 18.58 21.30
N GLY A 148 -14.92 18.65 20.51
CA GLY A 148 -16.30 18.58 21.02
C GLY A 148 -16.67 17.28 21.76
N ASN A 149 -17.93 17.17 22.20
CA ASN A 149 -18.45 16.04 23.01
C ASN A 149 -18.27 14.65 22.37
N THR A 150 -17.98 14.56 21.07
CA THR A 150 -17.64 13.30 20.38
C THR A 150 -16.26 12.75 20.76
N THR A 151 -15.45 13.50 21.51
CA THR A 151 -14.17 13.06 22.10
C THR A 151 -14.27 12.65 23.56
N HIS A 152 -15.43 12.80 24.22
CA HIS A 152 -15.54 12.41 25.62
C HIS A 152 -15.73 10.89 25.73
N PRO A 153 -14.78 10.14 26.32
CA PRO A 153 -15.11 8.82 26.78
C PRO A 153 -16.23 8.94 27.82
N ALA A 154 -17.11 7.95 27.86
CA ALA A 154 -17.78 7.60 29.10
C ALA A 154 -16.74 7.69 30.23
N LYS A 155 -17.10 8.34 31.34
CA LYS A 155 -16.26 8.55 32.54
C LYS A 155 -15.70 7.24 33.10
N ASP A 156 -14.77 6.60 32.40
CA ASP A 156 -14.16 5.35 32.82
C ASP A 156 -12.78 5.67 33.37
N PRO A 157 -12.56 5.53 34.69
CA PRO A 157 -11.33 5.94 35.35
C PRO A 157 -10.08 5.17 34.88
N PHE A 158 -10.26 4.06 34.16
CA PHE A 158 -9.20 3.10 33.83
C PHE A 158 -8.58 3.27 32.43
N THR A 159 -9.16 4.09 31.54
CA THR A 159 -8.62 4.41 30.20
C THR A 159 -7.88 5.75 30.13
N ASN A 160 -7.73 6.46 31.26
CA ASN A 160 -7.16 7.81 31.36
C ASN A 160 -5.62 7.89 31.34
N ALA A 161 -4.92 6.95 30.72
CA ALA A 161 -3.48 7.04 30.57
C ALA A 161 -3.16 7.72 29.24
N ALA A 162 -2.95 9.05 29.26
CA ALA A 162 -2.38 9.86 28.18
C ALA A 162 -2.90 9.50 26.77
N MET A 163 -4.11 9.96 26.43
CA MET A 163 -4.66 9.78 25.08
C MET A 163 -3.89 10.66 24.09
N ASP A 164 -2.86 10.10 23.47
CA ASP A 164 -2.21 10.69 22.30
C ASP A 164 -3.24 10.70 21.16
N PHE A 165 -3.54 11.90 20.62
CA PHE A 165 -4.37 12.02 19.44
C PHE A 165 -3.57 11.54 18.24
N ASP A 166 -4.06 10.47 17.61
CA ASP A 166 -3.47 9.95 16.40
C ASP A 166 -3.65 10.96 15.26
N ARG A 167 -2.65 11.07 14.37
CA ARG A 167 -2.66 11.98 13.22
C ARG A 167 -2.73 13.47 13.57
N ASN A 168 -2.34 13.87 14.78
CA ASN A 168 -2.22 15.29 15.14
C ASN A 168 -0.86 15.84 14.73
N LEU A 169 -0.82 16.57 13.61
CA LEU A 169 0.39 17.26 13.17
C LEU A 169 0.60 18.49 14.05
N THR A 170 1.72 18.58 14.76
CA THR A 170 2.04 19.71 15.66
C THR A 170 3.18 20.60 15.15
N GLY A 171 4.02 20.11 14.25
CA GLY A 171 5.12 20.88 13.65
C GLY A 171 4.77 21.73 12.44
N THR A 172 5.65 22.67 12.09
CA THR A 172 5.39 23.65 11.02
C THR A 172 5.51 23.06 9.60
N SER A 173 6.29 22.00 9.43
CA SER A 173 6.48 21.29 8.17
C SER A 173 6.71 19.80 8.39
N GLY A 174 6.66 19.05 7.30
CA GLY A 174 7.04 17.65 7.31
C GLY A 174 6.99 17.03 5.93
N SER A 175 7.12 15.71 5.88
CA SER A 175 7.04 14.96 4.63
C SER A 175 5.71 14.27 4.47
N ILE A 176 5.23 14.18 3.24
CA ILE A 176 3.98 13.49 2.90
C ILE A 176 4.16 12.64 1.65
N ARG A 177 3.60 11.44 1.70
CA ARG A 177 3.48 10.53 0.57
C ARG A 177 2.04 10.09 0.43
N VAL A 178 1.51 10.24 -0.77
CA VAL A 178 0.13 9.90 -1.14
C VAL A 178 0.21 8.78 -2.16
N HIS A 179 -0.26 7.58 -1.80
CA HIS A 179 -0.41 6.48 -2.75
C HIS A 179 -1.85 6.47 -3.23
N ILE A 180 -2.05 6.75 -4.51
CA ILE A 180 -3.35 6.90 -5.13
C ILE A 180 -3.72 5.60 -5.83
N THR A 181 -4.94 5.12 -5.59
CA THR A 181 -5.53 3.97 -6.26
C THR A 181 -6.88 4.38 -6.84
N GLU A 182 -6.95 4.43 -8.15
CA GLU A 182 -8.19 4.71 -8.88
C GLU A 182 -8.88 3.40 -9.25
N LEU A 183 -10.14 3.25 -8.83
CA LEU A 183 -10.91 2.04 -9.06
C LEU A 183 -11.66 2.20 -10.38
N GLU A 184 -11.16 1.55 -11.43
CA GLU A 184 -11.62 1.79 -12.80
C GLU A 184 -12.73 0.85 -13.29
N ASP A 185 -13.31 0.06 -12.40
CA ASP A 185 -14.35 -0.88 -12.79
C ASP A 185 -15.64 -0.13 -13.19
N LYS A 186 -16.51 -0.76 -13.99
CA LYS A 186 -17.74 -0.09 -14.48
C LYS A 186 -18.58 0.51 -13.36
N MET A 187 -18.59 -0.14 -12.19
CA MET A 187 -19.31 0.26 -10.96
C MET A 187 -18.67 1.46 -10.25
N ARG A 188 -17.45 1.82 -10.62
CA ARG A 188 -16.59 2.82 -9.96
C ARG A 188 -16.25 3.99 -10.90
N MET A 189 -16.89 4.05 -12.06
CA MET A 189 -16.88 5.17 -13.00
C MET A 189 -18.30 5.53 -13.42
N ASP A 190 -18.55 6.80 -13.72
CA ASP A 190 -19.81 7.19 -14.35
C ASP A 190 -19.92 6.64 -15.79
N VAL A 191 -21.15 6.57 -16.31
CA VAL A 191 -21.49 6.16 -17.68
C VAL A 191 -20.67 6.94 -18.72
N ASN A 192 -20.42 8.23 -18.47
CA ASN A 192 -19.64 9.09 -19.36
C ASN A 192 -18.12 9.02 -19.13
N LYS A 193 -17.64 8.28 -18.13
CA LYS A 193 -16.23 8.17 -17.74
C LYS A 193 -15.54 9.51 -17.45
N THR A 194 -16.29 10.49 -16.93
CA THR A 194 -15.79 11.83 -16.57
C THR A 194 -15.39 11.91 -15.10
N ILE A 195 -15.97 11.06 -14.26
CA ILE A 195 -15.70 10.96 -12.82
C ILE A 195 -15.45 9.50 -12.43
N SER A 196 -14.55 9.29 -11.48
CA SER A 196 -14.18 7.98 -10.94
C SER A 196 -14.03 8.04 -9.42
N GLU A 197 -14.18 6.87 -8.79
CA GLU A 197 -13.90 6.71 -7.37
C GLU A 197 -12.40 6.50 -7.14
N ILE A 198 -11.88 7.27 -6.19
CA ILE A 198 -10.46 7.31 -5.87
C ILE A 198 -10.30 7.02 -4.38
N SER A 199 -9.30 6.19 -4.06
CA SER A 199 -8.85 5.94 -2.71
C SER A 199 -7.37 6.30 -2.62
N ALA A 200 -6.92 6.82 -1.48
CA ALA A 200 -5.50 7.09 -1.28
C ALA A 200 -5.03 6.67 0.12
N LYS A 201 -3.84 6.07 0.17
CA LYS A 201 -3.10 5.84 1.40
C LYS A 201 -2.15 7.01 1.63
N ILE A 202 -2.39 7.76 2.69
CA ILE A 202 -1.56 8.88 3.12
C ILE A 202 -0.56 8.37 4.15
N VAL A 203 0.71 8.73 3.95
CA VAL A 203 1.77 8.57 4.93
C VAL A 203 2.32 9.96 5.19
N VAL A 204 2.10 10.49 6.39
CA VAL A 204 2.51 11.84 6.77
C VAL A 204 3.45 11.77 7.97
N GLY A 205 4.57 12.47 7.87
CA GLY A 205 5.53 12.66 8.95
C GLY A 205 5.60 14.12 9.37
N ASP A 206 5.85 14.35 10.65
CA ASP A 206 6.04 15.68 11.25
C ASP A 206 7.49 15.80 11.74
N ASP A 207 8.20 16.82 11.25
CA ASP A 207 9.63 17.00 11.51
C ASP A 207 9.92 17.56 12.90
N GLU A 208 8.98 18.25 13.53
CA GLU A 208 9.16 18.86 14.87
C GLU A 208 8.62 17.98 16.00
N SER A 209 7.91 16.90 15.66
CA SER A 209 7.37 15.96 16.64
C SER A 209 8.47 15.05 17.23
N PHE A 210 8.71 15.17 18.53
CA PHE A 210 9.66 14.32 19.28
C PHE A 210 9.13 12.87 19.35
N GLY A 211 9.65 11.95 18.53
CA GLY A 211 9.25 10.53 18.59
C GLY A 211 9.20 9.75 17.27
N GLY A 212 9.44 10.37 16.11
CA GLY A 212 9.38 9.65 14.83
C GLY A 212 7.93 9.31 14.44
N ASN A 213 7.03 10.28 14.55
CA ASN A 213 5.60 10.08 14.35
C ASN A 213 5.25 10.11 12.87
N TRP A 214 5.29 8.94 12.23
CA TRP A 214 4.70 8.72 10.92
C TRP A 214 3.29 8.20 11.11
N TRP A 215 2.33 8.87 10.51
CA TRP A 215 0.94 8.46 10.53
C TRP A 215 0.53 7.91 9.17
N GLU A 216 -0.18 6.79 9.19
CA GLU A 216 -0.73 6.17 8.00
C GLU A 216 -2.26 6.13 8.10
N PHE A 217 -2.94 6.62 7.07
CA PHE A 217 -4.40 6.57 7.01
C PHE A 217 -4.92 6.51 5.58
N TYR A 218 -6.17 6.10 5.44
CA TYR A 218 -6.86 6.03 4.17
C TYR A 218 -7.87 7.17 4.00
N VAL A 219 -7.94 7.70 2.79
CA VAL A 219 -8.96 8.67 2.36
C VAL A 219 -9.67 8.15 1.13
N HIS A 220 -10.94 8.48 0.99
CA HIS A 220 -11.80 8.05 -0.11
C HIS A 220 -12.52 9.25 -0.70
N GLY A 221 -12.80 9.24 -2.00
CA GLY A 221 -13.50 10.34 -2.63
C GLY A 221 -13.67 10.20 -4.12
N VAL A 222 -13.69 11.33 -4.81
CA VAL A 222 -13.96 11.40 -6.25
C VAL A 222 -12.85 12.12 -7.01
N HIS A 223 -12.55 11.63 -8.21
CA HIS A 223 -11.61 12.22 -9.15
C HIS A 223 -12.35 12.64 -10.43
N PHE A 224 -12.20 13.92 -10.81
CA PHE A 224 -12.70 14.49 -12.05
C PHE A 224 -11.64 14.33 -13.15
N LYS A 225 -11.83 13.34 -14.02
CA LYS A 225 -10.83 12.88 -14.98
C LYS A 225 -10.50 13.90 -16.07
N ASP A 226 -11.44 14.80 -16.37
CA ASP A 226 -11.26 15.83 -17.40
C ASP A 226 -10.45 17.03 -16.89
N SER A 227 -10.45 17.31 -15.58
CA SER A 227 -9.75 18.44 -14.97
C SER A 227 -8.55 18.04 -14.10
N GLY A 228 -8.43 16.76 -13.74
CA GLY A 228 -7.40 16.28 -12.80
C GLY A 228 -7.61 16.81 -11.37
N HIS A 229 -8.82 17.27 -11.06
CA HIS A 229 -9.22 17.70 -9.71
C HIS A 229 -9.75 16.50 -8.93
N ALA A 230 -9.33 16.31 -7.68
CA ALA A 230 -9.87 15.29 -6.81
C ALA A 230 -10.12 15.82 -5.40
N VAL A 231 -11.19 15.34 -4.78
CA VAL A 231 -11.53 15.64 -3.39
C VAL A 231 -11.70 14.33 -2.66
N LEU A 232 -10.94 14.15 -1.58
CA LEU A 232 -10.95 12.95 -0.75
C LEU A 232 -11.18 13.31 0.71
N THR A 233 -11.74 12.38 1.46
CA THR A 233 -12.06 12.55 2.88
C THR A 233 -11.81 11.26 3.64
N THR A 234 -11.48 11.39 4.92
CA THR A 234 -11.55 10.25 5.85
C THR A 234 -13.01 9.93 6.18
N THR A 235 -13.29 8.68 6.52
CA THR A 235 -14.58 8.26 7.07
C THR A 235 -14.34 7.36 8.29
N SER A 236 -15.04 7.68 9.38
CA SER A 236 -14.95 7.02 10.68
C SER A 236 -16.31 7.01 11.37
N GLU A 237 -16.41 6.40 12.55
CA GLU A 237 -17.64 6.45 13.35
C GLU A 237 -18.02 7.89 13.75
N ARG A 238 -17.03 8.80 13.89
CA ARG A 238 -17.22 10.21 14.29
C ARG A 238 -17.48 11.12 13.10
N PHE A 239 -16.89 10.81 11.95
CA PHE A 239 -17.00 11.64 10.76
C PHE A 239 -17.43 10.82 9.55
N ALA A 240 -18.64 11.07 9.09
CA ALA A 240 -19.23 10.45 7.91
C ALA A 240 -18.83 11.24 6.65
N GLY A 241 -17.53 11.38 6.42
CA GLY A 241 -16.97 12.26 5.40
C GLY A 241 -17.45 11.93 3.99
N ILE A 242 -17.48 10.65 3.60
CA ILE A 242 -17.87 10.25 2.23
C ILE A 242 -19.29 10.68 1.86
N PHE A 243 -20.21 10.67 2.84
CA PHE A 243 -21.59 11.12 2.66
C PHE A 243 -21.72 12.65 2.60
N ALA A 244 -20.80 13.37 3.24
CA ALA A 244 -20.74 14.83 3.18
C ALA A 244 -19.88 15.36 2.01
N LEU A 245 -19.13 14.50 1.32
CA LEU A 245 -18.11 14.87 0.32
C LEU A 245 -18.60 15.86 -0.76
N PRO A 246 -19.82 15.76 -1.31
CA PRO A 246 -20.30 16.75 -2.29
C PRO A 246 -20.33 18.18 -1.74
N HIS A 247 -20.56 18.38 -0.44
CA HIS A 247 -20.58 19.70 0.19
C HIS A 247 -19.19 20.33 0.35
N PHE A 248 -18.13 19.53 0.17
CA PHE A 248 -16.76 20.02 0.19
C PHE A 248 -16.29 20.49 -1.20
N GLN A 249 -17.08 20.28 -2.25
CA GLN A 249 -16.74 20.71 -3.61
C GLN A 249 -16.70 22.24 -3.75
N LEU A 250 -15.91 22.70 -4.71
CA LEU A 250 -15.63 24.13 -4.92
C LEU A 250 -16.72 24.87 -5.71
N SER A 251 -17.56 24.15 -6.45
CA SER A 251 -18.64 24.71 -7.25
C SER A 251 -19.90 23.86 -7.24
N ARG A 252 -21.02 24.46 -7.67
CA ARG A 252 -22.30 23.75 -7.82
C ARG A 252 -22.21 22.62 -8.85
N ALA A 253 -21.51 22.82 -9.98
CA ALA A 253 -21.40 21.78 -11.01
C ALA A 253 -20.63 20.55 -10.52
N LEU A 254 -19.54 20.79 -9.77
CA LEU A 254 -18.76 19.71 -9.13
C LEU A 254 -19.58 19.01 -8.04
N HIS A 255 -20.36 19.77 -7.26
CA HIS A 255 -21.29 19.23 -6.28
C HIS A 255 -22.34 18.31 -6.93
N ASP A 256 -23.09 18.78 -7.92
CA ASP A 256 -24.18 18.02 -8.54
C ASP A 256 -23.66 16.75 -9.27
N THR A 257 -22.42 16.81 -9.79
CA THR A 257 -21.78 15.67 -10.45
C THR A 257 -21.30 14.64 -9.42
N SER A 258 -20.62 15.09 -8.36
CA SER A 258 -20.17 14.22 -7.28
C SER A 258 -21.33 13.59 -6.51
N GLN A 259 -22.41 14.33 -6.24
CA GLN A 259 -23.60 13.83 -5.56
C GLN A 259 -24.27 12.70 -6.34
N ARG A 260 -24.49 12.88 -7.66
CA ARG A 260 -25.09 11.83 -8.51
C ARG A 260 -24.22 10.58 -8.56
N PHE A 261 -22.91 10.75 -8.70
CA PHE A 261 -21.96 9.64 -8.75
C PHE A 261 -21.87 8.89 -7.40
N LEU A 262 -21.78 9.62 -6.28
CA LEU A 262 -21.71 9.03 -4.94
C LEU A 262 -23.00 8.36 -4.52
N ASN A 263 -24.16 8.90 -4.89
CA ASN A 263 -25.45 8.28 -4.58
C ASN A 263 -25.48 6.83 -5.10
N TRP A 264 -25.07 6.62 -6.35
CA TRP A 264 -25.02 5.29 -6.93
C TRP A 264 -23.91 4.40 -6.36
N THR A 265 -22.68 4.90 -6.23
CA THR A 265 -21.53 4.10 -5.75
C THR A 265 -21.63 3.72 -4.27
N ILE A 266 -22.15 4.61 -3.42
CA ILE A 266 -22.43 4.35 -2.01
C ILE A 266 -23.53 3.31 -1.89
N HIS A 267 -24.64 3.50 -2.61
CA HIS A 267 -25.75 2.54 -2.60
C HIS A 267 -25.27 1.13 -2.98
N GLU A 268 -24.50 0.99 -4.06
CA GLU A 268 -23.96 -0.31 -4.46
C GLU A 268 -23.00 -0.90 -3.41
N THR A 269 -22.19 -0.06 -2.76
CA THR A 269 -21.24 -0.53 -1.73
C THR A 269 -21.99 -1.07 -0.51
N ILE A 270 -23.07 -0.40 -0.08
CA ILE A 270 -23.95 -0.88 1.00
C ILE A 270 -24.64 -2.19 0.60
N GLU A 271 -25.17 -2.29 -0.62
CA GLU A 271 -25.77 -3.54 -1.14
C GLU A 271 -24.74 -4.68 -1.13
N ARG A 272 -23.51 -4.41 -1.57
CA ARG A 272 -22.42 -5.41 -1.56
C ARG A 272 -22.04 -5.82 -0.15
N GLN A 273 -22.11 -4.92 0.81
CA GLN A 273 -21.85 -5.16 2.23
C GLN A 273 -22.93 -6.03 2.89
N ILE A 274 -24.20 -5.90 2.48
CA ILE A 274 -25.31 -6.76 2.92
C ILE A 274 -25.16 -8.19 2.39
N HIS A 275 -24.74 -8.34 1.13
CA HIS A 275 -24.64 -9.66 0.48
C HIS A 275 -23.33 -10.42 0.76
N ARG A 276 -22.40 -9.83 1.52
CA ARG A 276 -21.13 -10.48 1.87
C ARG A 276 -21.30 -11.52 2.96
N ALA A 277 -20.53 -12.61 2.87
CA ALA A 277 -20.52 -13.67 3.88
C ALA A 277 -19.92 -13.24 5.23
N PHE A 278 -19.03 -12.24 5.22
CA PHE A 278 -18.39 -11.69 6.41
C PHE A 278 -18.73 -10.19 6.52
N PRO A 279 -19.14 -9.72 7.71
CA PRO A 279 -19.51 -8.32 7.93
C PRO A 279 -18.29 -7.42 7.75
N VAL A 280 -18.50 -6.33 7.01
CA VAL A 280 -17.53 -5.24 6.86
C VAL A 280 -18.11 -4.05 7.59
N TRP A 281 -17.52 -3.62 8.70
CA TRP A 281 -18.12 -2.56 9.52
C TRP A 281 -17.99 -1.18 8.91
N ASN A 282 -16.89 -0.91 8.22
CA ASN A 282 -16.68 0.36 7.53
C ASN A 282 -15.95 0.13 6.20
N PRO A 283 -16.66 0.15 5.06
CA PRO A 283 -16.05 0.00 3.74
C PRO A 283 -15.07 1.13 3.39
N TRP A 284 -15.28 2.32 3.95
CA TRP A 284 -14.49 3.52 3.72
C TRP A 284 -13.61 3.87 4.91
N THR A 285 -13.16 2.86 5.66
CA THR A 285 -12.35 3.08 6.86
C THR A 285 -11.11 3.94 6.55
N SER A 286 -10.80 4.84 7.48
CA SER A 286 -9.56 5.60 7.47
C SER A 286 -8.42 4.88 8.20
N SER A 287 -8.69 3.78 8.90
CA SER A 287 -7.70 3.05 9.72
C SER A 287 -6.83 2.11 8.87
N PRO A 288 -5.50 2.08 9.09
CA PRO A 288 -4.62 1.12 8.43
C PRO A 288 -4.79 -0.32 8.94
N ALA A 289 -5.37 -0.50 10.14
CA ALA A 289 -5.62 -1.81 10.74
C ALA A 289 -6.81 -2.56 10.10
N GLY A 290 -7.55 -1.89 9.20
CA GLY A 290 -8.64 -2.47 8.41
C GLY A 290 -10.03 -2.17 8.97
N SER A 291 -11.06 -2.58 8.23
CA SER A 291 -12.47 -2.20 8.45
C SER A 291 -13.10 -2.71 9.75
N ASN A 292 -12.39 -3.54 10.53
CA ASN A 292 -12.95 -4.26 11.68
C ASN A 292 -12.34 -3.83 13.02
N ASP A 293 -11.32 -2.97 13.00
CA ASP A 293 -10.58 -2.55 14.20
C ASP A 293 -11.25 -1.37 14.93
N ASP A 294 -12.11 -0.62 14.23
CA ASP A 294 -12.94 0.46 14.81
C ASP A 294 -13.86 -0.03 15.96
N MET A 295 -13.96 -1.35 16.19
CA MET A 295 -14.77 -1.95 17.25
C MET A 295 -14.08 -2.00 18.64
N ILE A 296 -12.74 -1.95 18.72
CA ILE A 296 -12.00 -2.30 19.96
C ILE A 296 -11.64 -1.07 20.81
N GLY A 297 -11.83 0.15 20.30
CA GLY A 297 -11.69 1.37 21.07
C GLY A 297 -11.83 2.57 20.16
N VAL A 298 -12.46 3.65 20.65
CA VAL A 298 -12.52 4.93 19.94
C VAL A 298 -11.09 5.50 19.93
N ALA A 299 -10.28 5.11 18.95
CA ALA A 299 -8.98 5.73 18.73
C ALA A 299 -9.24 7.18 18.31
N HIS A 300 -8.80 8.13 19.13
CA HIS A 300 -8.95 9.55 18.87
C HIS A 300 -8.00 9.97 17.75
N HIS A 301 -8.45 9.88 16.50
CA HIS A 301 -7.65 10.27 15.35
C HIS A 301 -8.18 11.54 14.68
N CYS A 302 -7.29 12.40 14.19
CA CYS A 302 -7.68 13.57 13.40
C CYS A 302 -8.26 13.14 12.05
N GLU A 303 -9.41 13.72 11.68
CA GLU A 303 -10.04 13.54 10.38
C GLU A 303 -9.43 14.48 9.34
N PHE A 304 -9.51 14.14 8.06
CA PHE A 304 -8.93 14.93 6.96
C PHE A 304 -9.84 15.05 5.75
N ILE A 305 -9.79 16.21 5.11
CA ILE A 305 -10.30 16.48 3.77
C ILE A 305 -9.12 16.94 2.92
N LEU A 306 -8.89 16.29 1.79
CA LEU A 306 -7.79 16.57 0.88
C LEU A 306 -8.33 17.03 -0.47
N TYR A 307 -7.84 18.17 -0.94
CA TYR A 307 -8.02 18.66 -2.29
C TYR A 307 -6.72 18.41 -3.05
N LEU A 308 -6.80 17.65 -4.13
CA LEU A 308 -5.69 17.38 -5.04
C LEU A 308 -5.99 18.02 -6.38
N GLN A 309 -4.98 18.68 -6.96
CA GLN A 309 -5.07 19.24 -8.30
C GLN A 309 -3.84 18.87 -9.10
N GLN A 310 -4.06 18.16 -10.21
CA GLN A 310 -3.03 17.87 -11.19
C GLN A 310 -2.82 19.06 -12.15
N PRO A 311 -1.57 19.47 -12.42
CA PRO A 311 -1.27 20.40 -13.50
C PRO A 311 -1.27 19.70 -14.87
N PRO A 312 -1.64 20.42 -15.95
CA PRO A 312 -1.66 19.88 -17.29
C PRO A 312 -0.24 19.57 -17.78
N ASN A 313 -0.08 18.45 -18.46
CA ASN A 313 1.18 18.06 -19.05
C ASN A 313 1.39 18.75 -20.40
N THR A 314 2.36 19.65 -20.48
CA THR A 314 2.66 20.41 -21.70
C THR A 314 3.50 19.64 -22.72
N GLN A 315 4.06 18.48 -22.34
CA GLN A 315 5.02 17.75 -23.18
C GLN A 315 4.39 16.67 -24.05
N THR A 316 3.16 16.23 -23.76
CA THR A 316 2.51 15.12 -24.46
C THR A 316 1.20 15.58 -25.08
N GLY A 317 1.10 15.50 -26.42
CA GLY A 317 -0.07 15.98 -27.17
C GLY A 317 -1.31 15.09 -27.07
N ASP A 318 -1.15 13.80 -26.77
CA ASP A 318 -2.26 12.86 -26.58
C ASP A 318 -2.04 12.02 -25.31
N MET A 319 -2.72 12.43 -24.23
CA MET A 319 -2.66 11.75 -22.94
C MET A 319 -3.39 10.40 -22.96
N ASP A 320 -4.44 10.26 -23.77
CA ASP A 320 -5.20 9.02 -23.87
C ASP A 320 -4.35 7.91 -24.49
N TRP A 321 -3.63 8.26 -25.56
CA TRP A 321 -2.66 7.35 -26.17
C TRP A 321 -1.54 6.99 -25.19
N LEU A 322 -0.98 7.97 -24.47
CA LEU A 322 0.09 7.74 -23.51
C LEU A 322 -0.35 6.78 -22.40
N GLU A 323 -1.54 6.99 -21.82
CA GLU A 323 -2.07 6.11 -20.78
C GLU A 323 -2.37 4.71 -21.29
N HIS A 324 -2.90 4.59 -22.51
CA HIS A 324 -3.15 3.30 -23.13
C HIS A 324 -1.85 2.52 -23.37
N GLU A 325 -0.81 3.17 -23.90
CA GLU A 325 0.49 2.54 -24.14
C GLU A 325 1.20 2.16 -22.83
N MET A 326 1.11 3.00 -21.78
CA MET A 326 1.68 2.64 -20.46
C MET A 326 0.99 1.42 -19.84
N ARG A 327 -0.33 1.30 -20.01
CA ARG A 327 -1.10 0.18 -19.47
C ARG A 327 -0.94 -1.10 -20.28
N PHE A 328 -0.90 -0.97 -21.60
CA PHE A 328 -0.77 -2.07 -22.54
C PHE A 328 0.45 -1.83 -23.43
N PRO A 329 1.67 -2.13 -22.94
CA PRO A 329 2.89 -1.81 -23.66
C PRO A 329 2.97 -2.57 -24.99
N THR A 330 2.87 -1.83 -26.10
CA THR A 330 3.07 -2.36 -27.46
C THR A 330 4.52 -2.28 -27.90
N GLY A 331 5.35 -1.55 -27.14
CA GLY A 331 6.77 -1.34 -27.41
C GLY A 331 7.05 -0.06 -28.20
N ALA A 332 6.05 0.83 -28.31
CA ALA A 332 6.25 2.14 -28.88
C ALA A 332 7.21 2.95 -27.97
N PRO A 333 8.08 3.80 -28.54
CA PRO A 333 8.88 4.69 -27.73
C PRO A 333 7.93 5.68 -27.04
N LEU A 334 7.72 5.46 -25.74
CA LEU A 334 7.13 6.47 -24.87
C LEU A 334 8.05 7.70 -24.96
N GLY A 335 7.47 8.87 -25.23
CA GLY A 335 8.20 10.13 -25.22
C GLY A 335 8.78 10.44 -23.83
N HIS A 336 9.01 11.71 -23.52
CA HIS A 336 9.40 12.07 -22.16
C HIS A 336 8.31 11.58 -21.18
N ARG A 337 8.65 10.62 -20.31
CA ARG A 337 7.73 10.10 -19.30
C ARG A 337 7.43 11.24 -18.33
N SER A 338 6.28 11.88 -18.49
CA SER A 338 5.86 12.93 -17.58
C SER A 338 5.63 12.32 -16.19
N GLN A 339 6.27 12.92 -15.18
CA GLN A 339 6.08 12.51 -13.81
C GLN A 339 4.66 12.90 -13.35
N LEU A 340 4.05 12.07 -12.51
CA LEU A 340 2.79 12.42 -11.88
C LEU A 340 3.07 13.53 -10.87
N SER A 341 2.48 14.70 -11.06
CA SER A 341 2.60 15.82 -10.12
C SER A 341 1.23 16.28 -9.68
N MET A 342 1.12 16.70 -8.41
CA MET A 342 -0.11 17.20 -7.82
C MET A 342 0.18 18.28 -6.80
N SER A 343 -0.64 19.33 -6.80
CA SER A 343 -0.73 20.24 -5.67
C SER A 343 -1.80 19.75 -4.70
N MET A 344 -1.58 19.98 -3.39
CA MET A 344 -2.44 19.47 -2.34
C MET A 344 -2.76 20.56 -1.34
N VAL A 345 -4.04 20.64 -0.96
CA VAL A 345 -4.50 21.37 0.23
C VAL A 345 -5.23 20.37 1.12
N GLY A 346 -4.73 20.15 2.32
CA GLY A 346 -5.31 19.26 3.32
C GLY A 346 -5.86 20.04 4.51
N PHE A 347 -7.01 19.63 5.02
CA PHE A 347 -7.68 20.29 6.12
C PHE A 347 -8.20 19.26 7.13
N SER A 348 -7.90 19.47 8.41
CA SER A 348 -8.43 18.65 9.50
C SER A 348 -9.52 19.41 10.26
N PRO A 349 -10.81 19.05 10.08
CA PRO A 349 -11.91 19.75 10.76
C PRO A 349 -11.98 19.43 12.26
N ASP A 350 -11.50 18.26 12.71
CA ASP A 350 -11.49 17.93 14.14
C ASP A 350 -10.38 18.71 14.87
N CYS A 351 -9.14 18.56 14.39
CA CYS A 351 -7.93 19.09 15.05
C CYS A 351 -7.60 20.56 14.70
N GLY A 352 -8.29 21.13 13.71
CA GLY A 352 -8.29 22.57 13.48
C GLY A 352 -7.09 23.13 12.72
N TYR A 353 -6.40 22.33 11.92
CA TYR A 353 -5.25 22.79 11.13
C TYR A 353 -5.41 22.52 9.63
N MET A 354 -4.65 23.28 8.83
CA MET A 354 -4.58 23.16 7.39
C MET A 354 -3.11 23.01 6.95
N ILE A 355 -2.88 22.10 6.02
CA ILE A 355 -1.58 21.82 5.42
C ILE A 355 -1.65 22.01 3.91
N GLU A 356 -0.54 22.45 3.32
CA GLU A 356 -0.41 22.69 1.88
C GLU A 356 0.86 22.02 1.38
N SER A 357 0.87 21.49 0.15
CA SER A 357 2.10 20.97 -0.42
C SER A 357 3.07 22.10 -0.78
N LYS A 358 4.32 21.96 -0.36
CA LYS A 358 5.38 22.95 -0.59
C LYS A 358 5.71 23.04 -2.09
N GLY A 359 5.50 24.21 -2.69
CA GLY A 359 5.79 24.43 -4.10
C GLY A 359 5.47 25.85 -4.57
N PRO A 360 5.59 26.13 -5.88
CA PRO A 360 5.32 27.44 -6.46
C PRO A 360 3.85 27.86 -6.29
N PRO A 361 3.54 29.14 -6.02
CA PRO A 361 4.42 30.31 -6.15
C PRO A 361 5.22 30.66 -4.88
N ASP A 362 4.82 30.14 -3.71
CA ASP A 362 5.40 30.55 -2.43
C ASP A 362 6.84 30.06 -2.28
N TYR A 363 7.14 28.89 -2.85
CA TYR A 363 8.47 28.30 -2.87
C TYR A 363 8.98 28.21 -4.32
N PRO A 364 10.24 28.60 -4.59
CA PRO A 364 10.78 28.53 -5.94
C PRO A 364 10.91 27.07 -6.39
N PRO A 365 10.81 26.78 -7.71
CA PRO A 365 10.99 25.44 -8.28
C PRO A 365 12.31 24.74 -7.90
N SER A 366 13.33 25.51 -7.49
CA SER A 366 14.62 24.99 -7.02
C SER A 366 14.56 24.36 -5.63
N GLU A 367 13.57 24.71 -4.81
CA GLU A 367 13.42 24.21 -3.45
C GLU A 367 12.42 23.06 -3.39
N ALA A 368 11.22 23.26 -3.94
CA ALA A 368 10.17 22.24 -3.93
C ALA A 368 9.23 22.40 -5.14
N MET A 369 8.68 21.29 -5.63
CA MET A 369 7.81 21.23 -6.82
C MET A 369 6.48 20.55 -6.49
N HIS A 370 5.81 20.98 -5.41
CA HIS A 370 4.63 20.30 -4.86
C HIS A 370 4.87 18.79 -4.70
N LEU A 371 3.82 17.96 -4.85
CA LEU A 371 3.95 16.51 -4.77
C LEU A 371 4.33 15.97 -6.14
N VAL A 372 5.41 15.20 -6.21
CA VAL A 372 5.90 14.57 -7.45
C VAL A 372 6.11 13.08 -7.23
N GLY A 373 5.80 12.28 -8.23
CA GLY A 373 6.09 10.86 -8.22
C GLY A 373 5.82 10.19 -9.55
N SER A 374 5.49 8.89 -9.49
CA SER A 374 5.36 8.05 -10.68
C SER A 374 4.09 7.23 -10.64
N LYS A 375 3.56 6.94 -11.82
CA LYS A 375 2.39 6.07 -11.97
C LYS A 375 2.70 4.61 -11.64
N THR A 376 1.68 3.86 -11.27
CA THR A 376 1.80 2.43 -10.94
C THR A 376 2.30 1.62 -12.13
N GLU A 377 1.92 1.99 -13.36
CA GLU A 377 2.36 1.33 -14.59
C GLU A 377 3.88 1.42 -14.77
N GLU A 378 4.48 2.58 -14.48
CA GLU A 378 5.93 2.76 -14.59
C GLU A 378 6.68 1.93 -13.54
N TYR A 379 6.15 1.87 -12.32
CA TYR A 379 6.71 1.00 -11.28
C TYR A 379 6.65 -0.48 -11.69
N ASN A 380 5.52 -0.92 -12.24
CA ASN A 380 5.34 -2.28 -12.76
C ASN A 380 6.28 -2.59 -13.93
N ASP A 381 6.50 -1.63 -14.84
CA ASP A 381 7.44 -1.77 -15.95
C ASP A 381 8.88 -1.95 -15.44
N ARG A 382 9.31 -1.13 -14.48
CA ARG A 382 10.65 -1.24 -13.86
C ARG A 382 10.80 -2.57 -13.10
N ALA A 383 9.76 -3.00 -12.38
CA ALA A 383 9.75 -4.29 -11.69
C ALA A 383 9.86 -5.47 -12.68
N ARG A 384 9.12 -5.43 -13.80
CA ARG A 384 9.18 -6.44 -14.85
C ARG A 384 10.59 -6.56 -15.45
N HIS A 385 11.24 -5.45 -15.77
CA HIS A 385 12.62 -5.44 -16.25
C HIS A 385 13.59 -6.01 -15.22
N GLY A 386 13.39 -5.69 -13.93
CA GLY A 386 14.15 -6.27 -12.82
C GLY A 386 13.99 -7.80 -12.74
N ILE A 387 12.77 -8.31 -12.86
CA ILE A 387 12.48 -9.76 -12.85
C ILE A 387 13.15 -10.47 -14.04
N VAL A 388 13.12 -9.87 -15.23
CA VAL A 388 13.79 -10.44 -16.41
C VAL A 388 15.31 -10.45 -16.24
N ALA A 389 15.90 -9.36 -15.76
CA ALA A 389 17.34 -9.30 -15.48
C ALA A 389 17.75 -10.34 -14.43
N PHE A 390 16.94 -10.52 -13.38
CA PHE A 390 17.14 -11.55 -12.38
C PHE A 390 17.06 -12.96 -12.97
N ALA A 391 16.08 -13.24 -13.83
CA ALA A 391 15.95 -14.51 -14.52
C ALA A 391 17.19 -14.84 -15.38
N ILE A 392 17.72 -13.85 -16.10
CA ILE A 392 18.93 -14.00 -16.91
C ILE A 392 20.15 -14.30 -16.02
N ALA A 393 20.32 -13.58 -14.91
CA ALA A 393 21.39 -13.84 -13.95
C ALA A 393 21.31 -15.27 -13.39
N PHE A 394 20.10 -15.73 -13.06
CA PHE A 394 19.88 -17.08 -12.55
C PHE A 394 20.16 -18.17 -13.61
N ALA A 395 19.81 -17.93 -14.86
CA ALA A 395 20.15 -18.81 -15.98
C ALA A 395 21.67 -18.92 -16.21
N PHE A 396 22.41 -17.81 -16.05
CA PHE A 396 23.87 -17.83 -16.08
C PHE A 396 24.46 -18.62 -14.91
N GLN A 397 23.94 -18.43 -13.70
CA GLN A 397 24.37 -19.19 -12.52
C GLN A 397 24.19 -20.70 -12.73
N LEU A 398 23.02 -21.13 -13.21
CA LEU A 398 22.75 -22.55 -13.51
C LEU A 398 23.67 -23.08 -14.63
N SER A 399 23.91 -22.28 -15.67
CA SER A 399 24.80 -22.64 -16.77
C SER A 399 26.25 -22.84 -16.29
N PHE A 400 26.74 -21.95 -15.42
CA PHE A 400 28.06 -22.08 -14.81
C PHE A 400 28.16 -23.27 -13.87
N LEU A 401 27.11 -23.56 -13.09
CA LEU A 401 27.05 -24.76 -12.26
C LEU A 401 27.15 -26.03 -13.12
N ILE A 402 26.36 -26.13 -14.19
CA ILE A 402 26.40 -27.29 -15.10
C ILE A 402 27.79 -27.43 -15.72
N LYS A 403 28.42 -26.32 -16.13
CA LYS A 403 29.79 -26.32 -16.65
C LYS A 403 30.79 -26.80 -15.60
N GLN A 404 30.69 -26.31 -14.36
CA GLN A 404 31.53 -26.75 -13.24
C GLN A 404 31.36 -28.24 -12.95
N MET A 405 30.12 -28.76 -12.95
CA MET A 405 29.84 -30.19 -12.76
C MET A 405 30.48 -31.05 -13.87
N LYS A 406 30.48 -30.57 -15.12
CA LYS A 406 31.11 -31.26 -16.26
C LYS A 406 32.64 -31.24 -16.17
N GLU A 407 33.24 -30.10 -15.84
CA GLU A 407 34.70 -29.96 -15.71
C GLU A 407 35.25 -30.74 -14.49
N THR A 408 34.43 -30.93 -13.46
CA THR A 408 34.78 -31.69 -12.24
C THR A 408 34.28 -33.13 -12.24
N ALA A 409 34.06 -33.71 -13.43
CA ALA A 409 33.56 -35.08 -13.57
C ALA A 409 34.55 -36.15 -13.07
N THR A 410 35.85 -35.85 -13.03
CA THR A 410 36.85 -36.81 -12.54
C THR A 410 36.96 -36.79 -11.00
N PRO A 411 37.12 -37.97 -10.34
CA PRO A 411 37.22 -38.03 -8.89
C PRO A 411 38.35 -37.18 -8.29
N SER A 412 39.49 -37.07 -9.00
CA SER A 412 40.63 -36.26 -8.58
C SER A 412 40.31 -34.76 -8.56
N MET A 413 39.58 -34.25 -9.55
CA MET A 413 39.15 -32.85 -9.59
C MET A 413 38.00 -32.58 -8.61
N ARG A 414 37.06 -33.52 -8.49
CA ARG A 414 35.93 -33.41 -7.54
C ARG A 414 36.39 -33.33 -6.08
N SER A 415 37.50 -33.99 -5.72
CA SER A 415 38.08 -33.92 -4.38
C SER A 415 38.57 -32.51 -3.99
N ARG A 416 38.92 -31.66 -4.97
CA ARG A 416 39.46 -30.30 -4.76
C ARG A 416 38.38 -29.23 -4.59
N VAL A 417 37.13 -29.54 -4.90
CA VAL A 417 36.00 -28.61 -4.78
C VAL A 417 35.56 -28.51 -3.32
N SER A 418 35.35 -27.29 -2.82
CA SER A 418 34.86 -27.07 -1.46
C SER A 418 33.40 -27.48 -1.31
N PHE A 419 33.13 -28.45 -0.44
CA PHE A 419 31.76 -28.89 -0.12
C PHE A 419 30.91 -27.74 0.45
N TYR A 420 31.48 -26.95 1.37
CA TYR A 420 30.76 -25.87 2.03
C TYR A 420 30.39 -24.73 1.09
N ALA A 421 31.22 -24.43 0.08
CA ALA A 421 30.90 -23.40 -0.91
C ALA A 421 29.66 -23.79 -1.75
N ILE A 422 29.62 -25.03 -2.25
CA ILE A 422 28.46 -25.54 -2.99
C ILE A 422 27.22 -25.62 -2.09
N ALA A 423 27.39 -25.99 -0.82
CA ALA A 423 26.30 -26.05 0.16
C ALA A 423 25.71 -24.65 0.45
N MET A 424 26.54 -23.62 0.60
CA MET A 424 26.08 -22.25 0.79
C MET A 424 25.34 -21.71 -0.43
N MET A 425 25.81 -22.00 -1.65
CA MET A 425 25.09 -21.64 -2.88
C MET A 425 23.75 -22.37 -2.98
N ALA A 426 23.70 -23.65 -2.63
CA ALA A 426 22.45 -24.43 -2.61
C ALA A 426 21.42 -23.86 -1.62
N LEU A 427 21.86 -23.42 -0.44
CA LEU A 427 21.01 -22.77 0.55
C LEU A 427 20.50 -21.41 0.05
N GLY A 428 21.36 -20.62 -0.60
CA GLY A 428 20.96 -19.35 -1.23
C GLY A 428 19.89 -19.53 -2.31
N ASP A 429 20.06 -20.51 -3.20
CA ASP A 429 19.08 -20.85 -4.23
C ASP A 429 17.77 -21.37 -3.62
N GLY A 430 17.87 -22.15 -2.54
CA GLY A 430 16.71 -22.64 -1.78
C GLY A 430 15.93 -21.52 -1.10
N PHE A 431 16.62 -20.55 -0.50
CA PHE A 431 15.99 -19.36 0.07
C PHE A 431 15.33 -18.50 -1.01
N THR A 432 16.02 -18.32 -2.14
CA THR A 432 15.48 -17.60 -3.31
C THR A 432 14.20 -18.25 -3.82
N PHE A 433 14.16 -19.58 -3.93
CA PHE A 433 12.96 -20.33 -4.28
C PHE A 433 11.80 -20.06 -3.33
N LEU A 434 12.04 -20.12 -2.02
CA LEU A 434 11.02 -19.83 -1.01
C LEU A 434 10.51 -18.40 -1.12
N VAL A 435 11.42 -17.42 -1.24
CA VAL A 435 11.05 -16.01 -1.38
C VAL A 435 10.20 -15.80 -2.63
N LEU A 436 10.55 -16.37 -3.78
CA LEU A 436 9.76 -16.20 -5.01
C LEU A 436 8.34 -16.78 -4.89
N ILE A 437 8.19 -17.92 -4.21
CA ILE A 437 6.87 -18.52 -3.94
C ILE A 437 6.03 -17.68 -2.97
N PHE A 438 6.64 -17.16 -1.90
CA PHE A 438 5.90 -16.32 -0.95
C PHE A 438 5.60 -14.94 -1.52
N MET A 439 6.53 -14.35 -2.26
CA MET A 439 6.38 -13.01 -2.86
C MET A 439 5.29 -13.00 -3.95
N TYR A 440 4.99 -14.14 -4.55
CA TYR A 440 3.82 -14.30 -5.43
C TYR A 440 2.49 -13.92 -4.75
N LEU A 441 2.34 -14.17 -3.44
CA LEU A 441 1.12 -13.84 -2.72
C LEU A 441 0.87 -12.33 -2.67
N PHE A 442 1.91 -11.52 -2.88
CA PHE A 442 1.85 -10.06 -2.80
C PHE A 442 1.91 -9.37 -4.17
N LEU A 443 2.57 -9.96 -5.18
CA LEU A 443 2.71 -9.37 -6.53
C LEU A 443 1.80 -10.08 -7.55
N GLY A 444 0.57 -9.58 -7.70
CA GLY A 444 -0.43 -10.14 -8.62
C GLY A 444 -0.12 -9.98 -10.12
N THR A 445 0.74 -9.05 -10.51
CA THR A 445 0.95 -8.67 -11.92
C THR A 445 2.06 -9.46 -12.64
N ALA A 446 2.97 -10.11 -11.90
CA ALA A 446 4.13 -10.82 -12.46
C ALA A 446 4.15 -12.33 -12.14
N GLN A 447 3.00 -12.89 -11.79
CA GLN A 447 2.88 -14.24 -11.23
C GLN A 447 3.50 -15.33 -12.13
N LEU A 448 3.19 -15.31 -13.43
CA LEU A 448 3.69 -16.31 -14.36
C LEU A 448 5.23 -16.31 -14.46
N ALA A 449 5.83 -15.13 -14.57
CA ALA A 449 7.29 -14.99 -14.65
C ALA A 449 7.96 -15.44 -13.35
N MET A 450 7.41 -15.07 -12.20
CA MET A 450 7.94 -15.50 -10.90
C MET A 450 7.86 -17.02 -10.72
N TYR A 451 6.77 -17.67 -11.15
CA TYR A 451 6.67 -19.13 -11.12
C TYR A 451 7.71 -19.81 -12.00
N SER A 452 7.95 -19.30 -13.21
CA SER A 452 8.97 -19.86 -14.09
C SER A 452 10.35 -19.78 -13.44
N ILE A 453 10.70 -18.66 -12.82
CA ILE A 453 12.01 -18.49 -12.15
C ILE A 453 12.09 -19.38 -10.91
N ALA A 454 11.03 -19.48 -10.11
CA ALA A 454 10.98 -20.37 -8.95
C ALA A 454 11.18 -21.83 -9.36
N PHE A 455 10.59 -22.28 -10.47
CA PHE A 455 10.78 -23.63 -10.96
C PHE A 455 12.23 -23.90 -11.41
N VAL A 456 12.87 -22.93 -12.07
CA VAL A 456 14.30 -23.00 -12.40
C VAL A 456 15.16 -23.00 -11.14
N ALA A 457 14.81 -22.23 -10.11
CA ALA A 457 15.48 -22.22 -8.81
C ALA A 457 15.40 -23.58 -8.12
N LEU A 458 14.22 -24.23 -8.13
CA LEU A 458 14.06 -25.58 -7.61
C LEU A 458 14.98 -26.57 -8.33
N PHE A 459 15.03 -26.51 -9.67
CA PHE A 459 15.95 -27.35 -10.44
C PHE A 459 17.42 -27.06 -10.12
N SER A 460 17.79 -25.80 -9.93
CA SER A 460 19.13 -25.41 -9.50
C SER A 460 19.48 -26.05 -8.16
N VAL A 461 18.58 -25.98 -7.17
CA VAL A 461 18.78 -26.61 -5.85
C VAL A 461 18.96 -28.12 -5.97
N LEU A 462 18.14 -28.79 -6.78
CA LEU A 462 18.27 -30.24 -7.01
C LEU A 462 19.61 -30.58 -7.67
N ALA A 463 20.08 -29.77 -8.63
CA ALA A 463 21.39 -29.95 -9.24
C ALA A 463 22.53 -29.77 -8.23
N HIS A 464 22.45 -28.76 -7.37
CA HIS A 464 23.41 -28.55 -6.29
C HIS A 464 23.42 -29.70 -5.28
N LEU A 465 22.26 -30.20 -4.85
CA LEU A 465 22.15 -31.33 -3.93
C LEU A 465 22.75 -32.61 -4.53
N ARG A 466 22.48 -32.87 -5.82
CA ARG A 466 23.10 -33.98 -6.54
C ARG A 466 24.62 -33.82 -6.59
N PHE A 467 25.12 -32.63 -6.88
CA PHE A 467 26.55 -32.36 -6.92
C PHE A 467 27.22 -32.52 -5.54
N LEU A 468 26.55 -32.09 -4.46
CA LEU A 468 27.01 -32.29 -3.09
C LEU A 468 27.12 -33.76 -2.71
N MET A 469 26.13 -34.59 -3.07
CA MET A 469 26.18 -36.04 -2.85
C MET A 469 27.37 -36.68 -3.59
N ASP A 470 27.57 -36.26 -4.83
CA ASP A 470 28.67 -36.68 -5.69
C ASP A 470 30.05 -36.28 -5.12
N ILE A 471 30.17 -35.09 -4.52
CA ILE A 471 31.41 -34.63 -3.86
C ILE A 471 31.62 -35.39 -2.55
N TRP A 472 30.57 -35.55 -1.74
CA TRP A 472 30.65 -36.20 -0.44
C TRP A 472 31.12 -37.65 -0.53
N THR A 473 30.59 -38.41 -1.50
CA THR A 473 30.98 -39.82 -1.72
C THR A 473 32.45 -39.95 -2.08
N VAL A 474 32.99 -39.06 -2.92
CA VAL A 474 34.41 -39.07 -3.30
C VAL A 474 35.30 -38.61 -2.14
N GLN A 475 34.94 -37.51 -1.46
CA GLN A 475 35.74 -36.98 -0.35
C GLN A 475 35.73 -37.89 0.88
N SER A 476 34.61 -38.57 1.18
CA SER A 476 34.55 -39.54 2.28
C SER A 476 35.44 -40.76 2.03
N ALA A 477 35.45 -41.27 0.79
CA ALA A 477 36.36 -42.34 0.39
C ALA A 477 37.84 -41.93 0.48
N GLU A 478 38.18 -40.70 0.09
CA GLU A 478 39.56 -40.20 0.15
C GLU A 478 40.01 -39.93 1.60
N ARG A 479 39.13 -39.37 2.44
CA ARG A 479 39.39 -39.22 3.90
C ARG A 479 39.63 -40.58 4.54
N ALA A 480 38.81 -41.58 4.24
CA ALA A 480 38.99 -42.94 4.76
C ALA A 480 40.31 -43.59 4.28
N ARG A 481 40.78 -43.27 3.07
CA ARG A 481 42.11 -43.71 2.59
C ARG A 481 43.25 -43.02 3.33
N GLN A 482 43.16 -41.72 3.54
CA GLN A 482 44.16 -40.96 4.30
C GLN A 482 44.22 -41.42 5.76
N GLU A 483 43.07 -41.68 6.40
CA GLU A 483 43.01 -42.24 7.75
C GLU A 483 43.68 -43.63 7.83
N ARG A 484 43.50 -44.48 6.81
CA ARG A 484 44.19 -45.79 6.74
C ARG A 484 45.70 -45.66 6.53
N GLN A 485 46.15 -44.64 5.81
CA GLN A 485 47.58 -44.37 5.58
C GLN A 485 48.24 -43.69 6.78
N ALA A 486 47.49 -42.89 7.54
CA ALA A 486 47.93 -42.24 8.76
C ALA A 486 47.83 -43.14 10.01
N ALA A 487 47.11 -44.26 9.92
CA ALA A 487 47.10 -45.26 10.98
C ALA A 487 48.51 -45.86 11.13
N PRO A 488 49.13 -45.79 12.33
CA PRO A 488 50.48 -46.31 12.54
C PRO A 488 50.51 -47.82 12.26
N ALA A 489 51.54 -48.27 11.54
CA ALA A 489 51.77 -49.69 11.26
C ALA A 489 51.78 -50.47 12.57
N THR A 490 50.91 -51.47 12.68
CA THR A 490 50.81 -52.35 13.84
C THR A 490 52.17 -53.02 14.07
N PRO A 491 52.75 -53.00 15.28
CA PRO A 491 54.07 -53.57 15.52
C PRO A 491 54.06 -55.07 15.21
N THR A 492 55.04 -55.51 14.42
CA THR A 492 55.25 -56.89 14.02
C THR A 492 55.44 -57.76 15.28
N PRO A 493 54.72 -58.88 15.45
CA PRO A 493 54.89 -59.73 16.63
C PRO A 493 56.31 -60.32 16.67
N PRO A 494 56.93 -60.43 17.85
CA PRO A 494 58.31 -60.92 17.96
C PRO A 494 58.40 -62.40 17.56
N PRO A 495 59.55 -62.83 16.99
CA PRO A 495 59.73 -64.19 16.50
C PRO A 495 59.63 -65.21 17.64
N ALA A 496 58.90 -66.29 17.40
CA ALA A 496 58.68 -67.36 18.38
C ALA A 496 60.01 -68.06 18.76
N PRO A 497 60.24 -68.37 20.04
CA PRO A 497 61.47 -69.03 20.49
C PRO A 497 61.49 -70.51 20.09
N ALA A 498 62.66 -70.97 19.62
CA ALA A 498 62.93 -72.35 19.23
C ALA A 498 62.84 -73.34 20.42
N PRO A 499 62.38 -74.58 20.22
CA PRO A 499 62.24 -75.56 21.30
C PRO A 499 63.60 -76.14 21.72
N ALA A 500 63.84 -76.16 23.04
CA ALA A 500 65.01 -76.77 23.67
C ALA A 500 64.89 -78.31 23.73
N ALA A 501 65.99 -79.00 23.40
CA ALA A 501 66.13 -80.45 23.48
C ALA A 501 66.20 -80.96 24.95
N PRO A 502 65.70 -82.18 25.24
CA PRO A 502 65.70 -82.72 26.60
C PRO A 502 67.06 -83.35 26.98
N PRO A 503 67.48 -83.24 28.26
CA PRO A 503 68.69 -83.88 28.81
C PRO A 503 68.40 -85.31 29.33
N PRO A 504 69.43 -86.07 29.76
CA PRO A 504 69.75 -87.45 29.35
C PRO A 504 68.86 -88.59 29.88
#